data_AF-A0AAD7V869-F1
#
_entry.id   AF-A0AAD7V869-F1
#
_cell.length_a   1.000
_cell.length_b   1.000
_cell.length_c   1.000
_cell.angle_alpha   90.00
_cell.angle_beta   90.00
_cell.angle_gamma   90.00
#
_symmetry.space_group_name_H-M   'P 1'
#
loop_
_entity.id
_entity.type
_entity.pdbx_description
1 polymer ?
#
loop_
_entity_poly.entity_id
_entity_poly.type
_entity_poly.pdbx_seq_one_letter_code
_entity_poly.pdbx_strand_id
1 'polypeptide(L)'
;MASSFMYIQVNYTIKCLKRVIKEKVAASEPTQEAQDKFVQAIKKGLETMVWKRGGMRVYNQDHHFVMRSIIVIILVASALWSSTVTRFWWKMRSVKNLKDFNTYKMV
;
A
#
# COMPACT_ATOMS: atom_id res chain seq x y z
N MET A 1 13.49 10.80 15.80
CA MET A 1 13.59 9.66 14.86
C MET A 1 12.44 9.78 13.88
N ALA A 2 12.66 10.37 12.70
CA ALA A 2 11.59 10.73 11.76
C ALA A 2 11.11 9.48 10.99
N SER A 3 10.21 8.72 11.61
CA SER A 3 9.59 7.52 11.04
C SER A 3 8.23 7.84 10.44
N SER A 4 8.15 8.83 9.55
CA SER A 4 6.90 9.08 8.82
C SER A 4 6.77 8.05 7.69
N PHE A 5 5.56 7.52 7.47
CA PHE A 5 5.26 6.63 6.34
C PHE A 5 5.77 7.21 5.00
N MET A 6 5.65 8.53 4.86
CA MET A 6 6.17 9.31 3.73
C MET A 6 7.67 9.09 3.49
N TYR A 7 8.50 9.19 4.53
CA TYR A 7 9.95 9.00 4.39
C TYR A 7 10.29 7.58 3.92
N ILE A 8 9.56 6.58 4.41
CA ILE A 8 9.76 5.17 4.00
C ILE A 8 9.36 4.98 2.53
N GLN A 9 8.21 5.53 2.13
CA GLN A 9 7.72 5.45 0.75
C GLN A 9 8.67 6.14 -0.23
N VAL A 10 9.10 7.38 0.06
CA VAL A 10 10.02 8.14 -0.80
C VAL A 10 11.34 7.39 -0.98
N ASN A 11 11.93 6.89 0.11
CA ASN A 11 13.18 6.12 0.02
C ASN A 11 13.03 4.83 -0.79
N TYR A 12 11.90 4.13 -0.63
CA TYR A 12 11.64 2.93 -1.42
C TYR A 12 11.47 3.27 -2.90
N THR A 13 10.71 4.32 -3.23
CA THR A 13 10.53 4.78 -4.62
C THR A 13 11.87 5.12 -5.27
N ILE A 14 12.76 5.83 -4.57
CA ILE A 14 14.10 6.14 -5.08
C ILE A 14 14.89 4.86 -5.37
N LYS A 15 14.82 3.84 -4.50
CA LYS A 15 15.47 2.55 -4.74
C LYS A 15 14.90 1.83 -5.96
N CYS A 16 13.59 1.88 -6.16
CA CYS A 16 12.93 1.32 -7.36
C CYS A 16 13.41 2.04 -8.63
N LEU A 17 13.41 3.39 -8.63
CA LEU A 17 13.87 4.19 -9.77
C LEU A 17 15.32 3.89 -10.15
N LYS A 18 16.22 3.86 -9.15
CA LYS A 18 17.63 3.50 -9.38
C LYS A 18 17.78 2.13 -10.04
N ARG A 19 16.92 1.17 -9.68
CA ARG A 19 16.92 -0.16 -10.26
C ARG A 19 16.38 -0.19 -11.69
N VAL A 20 15.27 0.50 -11.96
CA VAL A 20 14.68 0.66 -13.31
C VAL A 20 15.70 1.27 -14.27
N ILE A 21 16.41 2.31 -13.85
CA ILE A 21 17.50 2.94 -14.62
C ILE A 21 18.64 1.94 -14.87
N LYS A 22 19.10 1.24 -13.83
CA LYS A 22 20.18 0.24 -13.94
C LYS A 22 19.82 -0.90 -14.90
N GLU A 23 18.57 -1.34 -14.89
CA GLU A 23 18.08 -2.47 -15.70
C GLU A 23 17.55 -2.05 -17.08
N LYS A 24 17.65 -0.75 -17.45
CA LYS A 24 17.17 -0.17 -18.72
C LYS A 24 15.69 -0.50 -19.01
N VAL A 25 14.88 -0.46 -17.96
CA VAL A 25 13.43 -0.66 -18.05
C VAL A 25 12.78 0.69 -18.39
N ALA A 26 12.01 0.74 -19.48
CA ALA A 26 11.24 1.91 -19.91
C ALA A 26 10.06 2.17 -18.98
N ALA A 27 9.34 1.10 -18.63
CA ALA A 27 8.17 1.15 -17.79
C ALA A 27 8.07 -0.13 -16.94
N SER A 28 7.52 0.01 -15.74
CA SER A 28 7.27 -1.10 -14.83
C SER A 28 5.90 -0.95 -14.19
N GLU A 29 5.07 -1.99 -14.27
CA GLU A 29 3.72 -2.00 -13.70
C GLU A 29 3.57 -3.22 -12.79
N PRO A 30 2.92 -3.09 -11.61
CA PRO A 30 2.71 -4.24 -10.74
C PRO A 30 1.78 -5.26 -11.42
N THR A 31 2.12 -6.55 -11.33
CA THR A 31 1.25 -7.61 -11.85
C THR A 31 -0.09 -7.63 -11.12
N GLN A 32 -1.15 -8.05 -11.81
CA GLN A 32 -2.47 -8.20 -11.17
C GLN A 32 -2.40 -9.10 -9.94
N GLU A 33 -1.64 -10.20 -10.02
CA GLU A 33 -1.43 -11.12 -8.90
C GLU A 33 -0.76 -10.44 -7.70
N ALA A 34 0.24 -9.59 -7.92
CA ALA A 34 0.91 -8.86 -6.85
C ALA A 34 -0.04 -7.83 -6.19
N GLN A 35 -0.87 -7.16 -6.99
CA GLN A 35 -1.91 -6.25 -6.49
C GLN A 35 -2.95 -7.00 -5.65
N ASP A 36 -3.46 -8.11 -6.15
CA ASP A 36 -4.48 -8.92 -5.47
C ASP A 36 -3.94 -9.48 -4.14
N LYS A 37 -2.72 -10.02 -4.15
CA LYS A 37 -2.04 -10.49 -2.92
C LYS A 37 -1.87 -9.36 -1.91
N PHE A 38 -1.51 -8.16 -2.37
CA PHE A 38 -1.36 -7.00 -1.50
C PHE A 38 -2.70 -6.58 -0.87
N VAL A 39 -3.75 -6.47 -1.68
CA VAL A 39 -5.11 -6.12 -1.23
C VAL A 39 -5.66 -7.18 -0.26
N GLN A 40 -5.50 -8.47 -0.56
CA GLN A 40 -5.93 -9.55 0.32
C GLN A 40 -5.20 -9.50 1.67
N ALA A 41 -3.90 -9.22 1.68
CA ALA A 41 -3.13 -9.09 2.92
C ALA A 41 -3.63 -7.92 3.79
N ILE A 42 -3.99 -6.78 3.17
CA ILE A 42 -4.59 -5.65 3.89
C ILE A 42 -5.95 -6.03 4.46
N LYS A 43 -6.83 -6.61 3.63
CA LYS A 43 -8.16 -7.07 4.06
C LYS A 43 -8.08 -8.00 5.25
N LYS A 44 -7.23 -9.03 5.17
CA LYS A 44 -7.00 -9.98 6.28
C LYS A 44 -6.48 -9.29 7.55
N GLY A 45 -5.57 -8.32 7.40
CA GLY A 45 -5.09 -7.52 8.53
C GLY A 45 -6.22 -6.77 9.22
N LEU A 46 -7.10 -6.14 8.44
CA LEU A 46 -8.24 -5.37 8.94
C LEU A 46 -9.34 -6.22 9.57
N GLU A 47 -9.53 -7.48 9.14
CA GLU A 47 -10.50 -8.39 9.75
C GLU A 47 -10.22 -8.67 11.22
N THR A 48 -8.95 -8.69 11.60
CA THR A 48 -8.52 -8.93 12.98
C THR A 48 -8.57 -7.68 13.85
N MET A 49 -8.88 -6.53 13.27
CA MET A 49 -8.78 -5.24 13.94
C MET A 49 -10.11 -4.78 14.55
N VAL A 50 -10.01 -4.18 15.73
CA VAL A 50 -11.14 -3.65 16.51
C VAL A 50 -12.01 -2.63 15.75
N TRP A 51 -11.47 -1.98 14.72
CA TRP A 51 -12.17 -1.02 13.86
C TRP A 51 -13.31 -1.67 13.03
N LYS A 52 -13.32 -3.00 12.86
CA LYS A 52 -14.45 -3.76 12.28
C LYS A 52 -15.55 -4.05 13.31
N ARG A 53 -15.23 -3.99 14.62
CA ARG A 53 -16.15 -4.23 15.74
C ARG A 53 -16.69 -2.95 16.39
N GLY A 54 -15.98 -1.83 16.26
CA GLY A 54 -16.42 -0.50 16.71
C GLY A 54 -16.22 0.50 15.58
N GLY A 55 -17.33 1.00 15.02
CA GLY A 55 -17.33 1.81 13.80
C GLY A 55 -16.36 3.00 13.84
N MET A 56 -15.40 3.00 12.93
CA MET A 56 -14.52 4.13 12.67
C MET A 56 -15.30 5.25 11.98
N ARG A 57 -15.27 6.45 12.55
CA ARG A 57 -15.74 7.68 11.90
C ARG A 57 -14.61 8.17 11.00
N VAL A 58 -14.77 8.01 9.68
CA VAL A 58 -13.86 8.63 8.71
C VAL A 58 -14.41 10.02 8.40
N TYR A 59 -13.60 11.05 8.68
CA TYR A 59 -13.93 12.44 8.40
C TYR A 59 -13.72 12.68 6.89
N ASN A 60 -14.80 12.71 6.11
CA ASN A 60 -14.76 13.34 4.78
C ASN A 60 -14.84 14.86 4.97
N GLN A 61 -14.07 15.60 4.18
CA GLN A 61 -14.03 17.08 4.22
C GLN A 61 -15.36 17.73 3.82
N ASP A 62 -16.27 16.98 3.21
CA ASP A 62 -17.63 17.43 2.93
C ASP A 62 -18.57 16.93 4.02
N HIS A 63 -19.18 17.88 4.73
CA HIS A 63 -19.96 17.77 5.96
C HIS A 63 -21.21 16.86 5.90
N HIS A 64 -21.07 15.59 5.54
CA HIS A 64 -22.12 14.59 5.70
C HIS A 64 -21.57 13.37 6.44
N PHE A 65 -22.01 13.22 7.69
CA PHE A 65 -21.79 12.04 8.52
C PHE A 65 -22.48 10.82 7.88
N VAL A 66 -21.76 10.12 7.01
CA VAL A 66 -22.29 8.92 6.34
C VAL A 66 -21.91 7.70 7.17
N MET A 67 -22.75 7.38 8.17
CA MET A 67 -22.90 6.02 8.71
C MET A 67 -23.69 5.18 7.69
N ARG A 68 -23.22 5.07 6.45
CA ARG A 68 -23.82 4.15 5.47
C ARG A 68 -22.82 3.12 4.99
N SER A 69 -23.18 1.89 5.31
CA SER A 69 -22.72 0.65 4.73
C SER A 69 -21.35 0.18 5.25
N ILE A 70 -21.39 -0.96 5.94
CA ILE A 70 -20.25 -1.82 6.27
C ILE A 70 -19.29 -1.97 5.07
N ILE A 71 -19.83 -1.93 3.85
CA ILE A 71 -19.10 -1.97 2.58
C ILE A 71 -18.17 -0.75 2.40
N VAL A 72 -18.63 0.48 2.69
CA VAL A 72 -17.81 1.71 2.52
C VAL A 72 -16.69 1.76 3.56
N ILE A 73 -16.95 1.35 4.80
CA ILE A 73 -15.92 1.30 5.85
C ILE A 73 -14.83 0.29 5.48
N ILE A 74 -15.19 -0.88 4.94
CA ILE A 74 -14.21 -1.88 4.47
C ILE A 74 -13.40 -1.34 3.29
N LEU A 75 -14.03 -0.63 2.34
CA LEU A 75 -13.35 -0.04 1.20
C LEU A 75 -12.34 1.04 1.65
N VAL A 76 -12.76 1.97 2.50
CA VAL A 76 -11.89 3.05 3.01
C VAL A 76 -10.80 2.50 3.94
N ALA A 77 -11.12 1.56 4.82
CA ALA A 77 -10.11 0.94 5.68
C ALA A 77 -9.08 0.15 4.86
N SER A 78 -9.50 -0.49 3.75
CA SER A 78 -8.59 -1.19 2.83
C SER A 78 -7.64 -0.27 2.04
N ALA A 79 -7.90 1.04 2.04
CA ALA A 79 -6.99 2.03 1.48
C ALA A 79 -5.79 2.36 2.40
N LEU A 80 -5.82 1.91 3.66
CA LEU A 80 -4.80 2.21 4.66
C LEU A 80 -3.96 0.98 5.00
N TRP A 81 -2.65 1.21 5.20
CA TRP A 81 -1.80 0.20 5.80
C TRP A 81 -2.18 0.02 7.26
N SER A 82 -2.59 -1.20 7.61
CA SER A 82 -3.23 -1.49 8.89
C SER A 82 -2.24 -1.87 10.01
N SER A 83 -0.96 -2.07 9.68
CA SER A 83 0.06 -2.56 10.62
C SER A 83 1.03 -1.46 11.08
N THR A 84 1.95 -1.79 11.99
CA THR A 84 2.96 -0.84 12.50
C THR A 84 3.89 -0.27 11.42
N VAL A 85 4.38 0.94 11.66
CA VAL A 85 5.43 1.61 10.84
C VAL A 85 6.67 0.72 10.70
N THR A 86 7.06 0.02 11.76
CA THR A 86 8.19 -0.91 11.72
C THR A 86 7.97 -2.04 10.72
N ARG A 87 6.79 -2.69 10.72
CA ARG A 87 6.46 -3.73 9.73
C ARG A 87 6.39 -3.16 8.31
N PHE A 88 5.89 -1.94 8.16
CA PHE A 88 5.89 -1.23 6.87
C PHE A 88 7.33 -1.01 6.37
N TRP A 89 8.22 -0.49 7.23
CA TRP A 89 9.63 -0.32 6.93
C TRP A 89 10.28 -1.65 6.53
N TRP A 90 10.05 -2.73 7.30
CA TRP A 90 10.59 -4.05 6.98
C TRP A 90 10.13 -4.57 5.60
N LYS A 91 8.89 -4.29 5.22
CA LYS A 91 8.34 -4.65 3.90
C LYS A 91 9.00 -3.84 2.77
N MET A 92 9.30 -2.57 3.02
CA MET A 92 9.80 -1.59 2.04
C MET A 92 11.33 -1.36 2.12
N ARG A 93 12.06 -2.06 2.98
CA ARG A 93 13.50 -1.78 3.17
C ARG A 93 14.36 -2.21 1.97
N SER A 94 13.93 -3.22 1.22
CA SER A 94 14.62 -3.73 0.05
C SER A 94 13.66 -3.92 -1.14
N VAL A 95 14.14 -3.55 -2.32
CA VAL A 95 13.43 -3.83 -3.58
C VAL A 95 13.71 -5.29 -3.92
N LYS A 96 12.72 -6.16 -3.70
CA LYS A 96 12.78 -7.55 -4.20
C LYS A 96 12.83 -7.53 -5.73
N ASN A 97 13.29 -8.61 -6.35
CA ASN A 97 13.40 -8.72 -7.81
C ASN A 97 12.11 -8.25 -8.49
N LEU A 98 12.22 -7.68 -9.70
CA LEU A 98 11.09 -7.19 -10.52
C LEU A 98 10.08 -8.30 -10.91
N LYS A 99 10.08 -9.46 -10.27
CA LYS A 99 9.14 -10.56 -10.49
C LYS A 99 7.69 -10.18 -10.20
N ASP A 100 7.48 -9.22 -9.30
CA ASP A 100 6.14 -8.69 -9.00
C ASP A 100 5.71 -7.58 -9.98
N PHE A 101 6.54 -7.29 -11.00
CA PHE A 101 6.33 -6.24 -11.98
C PHE A 101 6.43 -6.78 -13.41
N ASN A 102 5.47 -6.40 -14.25
CA ASN A 102 5.66 -6.42 -15.68
C ASN A 102 6.67 -5.33 -16.03
N THR A 103 7.73 -5.69 -16.73
CA THR A 103 8.79 -4.74 -17.14
C THR A 103 8.85 -4.65 -18.65
N TYR A 104 8.89 -3.43 -19.16
CA TYR A 104 8.98 -3.13 -20.58
C TYR A 104 10.35 -2.51 -20.83
N LYS A 105 11.13 -3.05 -21.77
CA LYS A 105 12.48 -2.55 -22.07
C LYS A 105 12.42 -1.40 -23.05
N MET A 106 13.39 -0.49 -22.95
CA MET A 106 13.64 0.49 -24.01
C MET A 106 14.16 -0.28 -25.23
N VAL A 107 13.50 -0.12 -26.38
CA VAL A 107 14.00 -0.59 -27.68
C VAL A 107 15.15 0.31 -28.13
#